data_AF-A0A7V9AQ30-F1
#
_entry.id   AF-A0A7V9AQ30-F1
#
_cell.length_a   1.000
_cell.length_b   1.000
_cell.length_c   1.000
_cell.angle_alpha   90.00
_cell.angle_beta   90.00
_cell.angle_gamma   90.00
#
_symmetry.space_group_name_H-M   'P 1'
#
loop_
_entity.id
_entity.type
_entity.pdbx_description
1 polymer ?
#
loop_
_entity_poly.entity_id
_entity_poly.type
_entity_poly.pdbx_seq_one_letter_code
_entity_poly.pdbx_strand_id
1 'polypeptide(L)'
;MNDFRAPAPFRFVGCVELREMLGRKAADVQQLMAGIEEVPADSIYYHTHSYFLRYEHGPSLFPSDFATWVAVSVRDRVLSERLGLIDPFEFRDVEGLRAAIVATIDDHLKSLWNVPRLIHGDPFEFVSSHILEVDLELSAQSLQEFRDHLATVDRSVLFNHICEAKIRKGRHSGDFILWIGSESGLNLPDLATQIAAIQPIGLTLEGIRTRTLDILDHWLARTVPA
;
A
#
# COMPACT_ATOMS: atom_id res chain seq x y z
N MET A 1 8.49 1.49 -35.04
CA MET A 1 7.94 1.22 -33.70
C MET A 1 6.94 2.33 -33.42
N ASN A 2 5.66 2.02 -33.18
CA ASN A 2 4.73 3.03 -32.68
C ASN A 2 5.14 3.34 -31.24
N ASP A 3 5.92 4.39 -31.07
CA ASP A 3 6.33 4.88 -29.77
C ASP A 3 5.24 5.87 -29.31
N PHE A 4 4.35 5.43 -28.41
CA PHE A 4 3.36 6.31 -27.80
C PHE A 4 4.10 7.31 -26.92
N ARG A 5 4.05 8.60 -27.25
CA ARG A 5 4.77 9.65 -26.52
C ARG A 5 3.81 10.64 -25.88
N ALA A 6 4.16 11.05 -24.67
CA ALA A 6 3.41 12.00 -23.88
C ALA A 6 3.95 13.43 -24.08
N PRO A 7 3.07 14.46 -24.11
CA PRO A 7 3.48 15.85 -24.02
C PRO A 7 4.22 16.17 -22.72
N ALA A 8 3.73 15.64 -21.58
CA ALA A 8 4.38 15.74 -20.28
C ALA A 8 4.98 14.38 -19.88
N PRO A 9 6.28 14.32 -19.54
CA PRO A 9 6.90 13.05 -19.16
C PRO A 9 6.42 12.57 -17.79
N PHE A 10 6.36 11.25 -17.60
CA PHE A 10 6.21 10.64 -16.28
C PHE A 10 7.51 10.81 -15.51
N ARG A 11 7.44 11.29 -14.27
CA ARG A 11 8.60 11.41 -13.39
C ARG A 11 8.57 10.29 -12.35
N PHE A 12 9.61 9.49 -12.32
CA PHE A 12 9.78 8.46 -11.30
C PHE A 12 10.37 9.09 -10.05
N VAL A 13 9.58 9.14 -9.00
CA VAL A 13 9.91 9.72 -7.71
C VAL A 13 9.93 8.60 -6.68
N GLY A 14 11.10 8.38 -6.09
CA GLY A 14 11.27 7.44 -4.98
C GLY A 14 10.79 8.05 -3.67
N CYS A 15 10.94 7.29 -2.58
CA CYS A 15 10.64 7.80 -1.27
C CYS A 15 11.48 7.18 -0.15
N VAL A 16 11.63 7.91 0.94
CA VAL A 16 12.24 7.43 2.18
C VAL A 16 11.23 7.55 3.32
N GLU A 17 11.13 6.51 4.13
CA GLU A 17 10.30 6.48 5.34
C GLU A 17 11.15 6.85 6.57
N LEU A 18 10.84 7.98 7.20
CA LEU A 18 11.42 8.37 8.49
C LEU A 18 10.47 7.95 9.61
N ARG A 19 10.98 7.19 10.57
CA ARG A 19 10.19 6.60 11.66
C ARG A 19 10.30 7.44 12.93
N GLU A 20 9.18 7.57 13.62
CA GLU A 20 9.08 8.25 14.91
C GLU A 20 8.41 7.30 15.92
N MET A 21 9.11 7.00 17.02
CA MET A 21 8.56 6.21 18.11
C MET A 21 7.61 7.09 18.94
N LEU A 22 6.36 6.67 19.10
CA LEU A 22 5.37 7.45 19.87
C LEU A 22 5.45 7.22 21.38
N GLY A 23 6.31 6.31 21.84
CA GLY A 23 6.44 5.95 23.26
C GLY A 23 5.21 5.24 23.86
N ARG A 24 4.19 4.96 23.05
CA ARG A 24 2.96 4.27 23.43
C ARG A 24 3.07 2.79 23.11
N LYS A 25 2.60 1.96 24.03
CA LYS A 25 2.62 0.50 23.90
C LYS A 25 1.27 -0.11 24.27
N ALA A 26 0.95 -1.27 23.71
CA ALA A 26 -0.19 -2.08 24.11
C ALA A 26 0.23 -3.49 24.54
N ALA A 27 -0.22 -3.92 25.71
CA ALA A 27 0.04 -5.23 26.29
C ALA A 27 -1.13 -6.22 26.12
N ASP A 28 -2.24 -5.81 25.52
CA ASP A 28 -3.36 -6.67 25.15
C ASP A 28 -4.20 -6.01 24.05
N VAL A 29 -5.22 -6.71 23.57
CA VAL A 29 -6.09 -6.25 22.49
C VAL A 29 -6.92 -5.02 22.89
N GLN A 30 -7.26 -4.86 24.17
CA GLN A 30 -8.02 -3.70 24.64
C GLN A 30 -7.15 -2.45 24.65
N GLN A 31 -5.90 -2.54 25.11
CA GLN A 31 -4.92 -1.46 25.02
C GLN A 31 -4.54 -1.17 23.57
N LEU A 32 -4.52 -2.18 22.70
CA LEU A 32 -4.29 -1.98 21.27
C LEU A 32 -5.41 -1.13 20.68
N MET A 33 -6.68 -1.47 20.95
CA MET A 33 -7.84 -0.71 20.48
C MET A 33 -7.79 0.75 20.95
N ALA A 34 -7.60 0.98 22.25
CA ALA A 34 -7.49 2.33 22.81
C ALA A 34 -6.30 3.11 22.22
N GLY A 35 -5.18 2.43 21.97
CA GLY A 35 -4.04 3.00 21.26
C GLY A 35 -4.39 3.43 19.83
N ILE A 36 -5.06 2.55 19.06
CA ILE A 36 -5.52 2.83 17.69
C ILE A 36 -6.51 3.98 17.66
N GLU A 37 -7.36 4.18 18.67
CA GLU A 37 -8.29 5.31 18.73
C GLU A 37 -7.59 6.66 18.92
N GLU A 38 -6.46 6.68 19.63
CA GLU A 38 -5.83 7.93 20.07
C GLU A 38 -4.58 8.36 19.26
N VAL A 39 -3.88 7.42 18.61
CA VAL A 39 -2.64 7.77 17.88
C VAL A 39 -2.90 8.66 16.65
N PRO A 40 -1.91 9.42 16.17
CA PRO A 40 -2.04 10.17 14.93
C PRO A 40 -2.36 9.24 13.73
N ALA A 41 -3.03 9.78 12.71
CA ALA A 41 -3.35 9.06 11.48
C ALA A 41 -2.09 8.45 10.83
N ASP A 42 -0.95 9.15 10.93
CA ASP A 42 0.34 8.68 10.43
C ASP A 42 0.80 7.36 11.05
N SER A 43 0.40 7.08 12.28
CA SER A 43 0.69 5.79 12.93
C SER A 43 -0.17 4.66 12.36
N ILE A 44 -1.46 4.92 12.12
CA ILE A 44 -2.34 3.96 11.46
C ILE A 44 -1.82 3.66 10.05
N TYR A 45 -1.43 4.70 9.31
CA TYR A 45 -0.84 4.56 7.99
C TYR A 45 0.43 3.71 8.02
N TYR A 46 1.34 3.98 8.95
CA TYR A 46 2.59 3.24 9.11
C TYR A 46 2.36 1.73 9.32
N HIS A 47 1.44 1.39 10.23
CA HIS A 47 1.16 0.00 10.61
C HIS A 47 0.28 -0.76 9.60
N THR A 48 -0.23 -0.10 8.56
CA THR A 48 -1.12 -0.70 7.55
C THR A 48 -0.58 -0.56 6.13
N HIS A 49 -0.35 0.66 5.66
CA HIS A 49 0.09 0.96 4.29
C HIS A 49 1.60 0.86 4.14
N SER A 50 2.38 1.49 5.01
CA SER A 50 3.84 1.43 4.90
C SER A 50 4.40 0.03 5.18
N TYR A 51 3.57 -0.88 5.69
CA TYR A 51 3.83 -2.32 5.71
C TYR A 51 4.36 -2.83 4.35
N PHE A 52 3.75 -2.40 3.24
CA PHE A 52 4.12 -2.83 1.88
C PHE A 52 5.51 -2.34 1.44
N LEU A 53 5.98 -1.21 1.99
CA LEU A 53 7.33 -0.71 1.77
C LEU A 53 8.36 -1.49 2.62
N ARG A 54 7.99 -1.85 3.86
CA ARG A 54 8.87 -2.46 4.86
C ARG A 54 9.09 -3.96 4.66
N TYR A 55 8.11 -4.68 4.14
CA TYR A 55 8.16 -6.14 4.01
C TYR A 55 8.19 -6.58 2.54
N GLU A 56 9.40 -6.85 2.05
CA GLU A 56 9.71 -7.13 0.64
C GLU A 56 9.22 -8.49 0.13
N HIS A 57 9.26 -9.52 0.98
CA HIS A 57 9.14 -10.93 0.56
C HIS A 57 7.71 -11.49 0.58
N GLY A 58 6.69 -10.64 0.52
CA GLY A 58 5.29 -11.07 0.57
C GLY A 58 4.51 -10.36 1.65
N PRO A 59 3.18 -10.20 1.49
CA PRO A 59 2.37 -10.03 2.68
C PRO A 59 2.70 -11.20 3.62
N SER A 60 2.93 -10.90 4.89
CA SER A 60 2.71 -11.89 5.95
C SER A 60 1.33 -12.52 5.71
N LEU A 61 1.02 -13.65 6.33
CA LEU A 61 -0.37 -14.15 6.39
C LEU A 61 -1.37 -13.05 6.83
N PHE A 62 -0.86 -11.94 7.38
CA PHE A 62 -1.54 -10.78 7.90
C PHE A 62 -0.95 -9.47 7.29
N PRO A 63 -1.63 -8.79 6.34
CA PRO A 63 -1.12 -7.59 5.64
C PRO A 63 -1.19 -6.30 6.49
N SER A 64 -0.91 -6.39 7.79
CA SER A 64 -0.72 -5.24 8.68
C SER A 64 0.07 -5.65 9.93
N ASP A 65 0.69 -4.67 10.59
CA ASP A 65 1.37 -4.91 11.87
C ASP A 65 0.37 -5.31 12.96
N PHE A 66 -0.85 -4.75 12.94
CA PHE A 66 -1.91 -5.06 13.90
C PHE A 66 -2.30 -6.54 13.83
N ALA A 67 -2.65 -7.01 12.63
CA ALA A 67 -3.03 -8.41 12.42
C ALA A 67 -1.87 -9.36 12.72
N THR A 68 -0.64 -8.98 12.34
CA THR A 68 0.58 -9.75 12.65
C THR A 68 0.82 -9.87 14.15
N TRP A 69 0.72 -8.77 14.90
CA TRP A 69 0.94 -8.79 16.35
C TRP A 69 -0.14 -9.59 17.08
N VAL A 70 -1.40 -9.47 16.68
CA VAL A 70 -2.49 -10.29 17.24
C VAL A 70 -2.24 -11.78 16.98
N ALA A 71 -1.79 -12.14 15.77
CA ALA A 71 -1.49 -13.53 15.44
C ALA A 71 -0.32 -14.10 16.25
N VAL A 72 0.76 -13.34 16.38
CA VAL A 72 2.04 -13.83 16.94
C VAL A 72 2.08 -13.70 18.47
N SER A 73 1.74 -12.53 19.00
CA SER A 73 1.88 -12.19 20.43
C SER A 73 0.64 -12.53 21.25
N VAL A 74 -0.55 -12.25 20.71
CA VAL A 74 -1.82 -12.57 21.40
C VAL A 74 -2.25 -14.01 21.12
N ARG A 75 -1.89 -14.56 19.95
CA ARG A 75 -2.31 -15.87 19.43
C ARG A 75 -3.82 -16.00 19.26
N ASP A 76 -4.48 -14.89 18.97
CA ASP A 76 -5.90 -14.88 18.62
C ASP A 76 -6.07 -15.03 17.11
N ARG A 77 -6.19 -16.28 16.67
CA ARG A 77 -6.32 -16.60 15.24
C ARG A 77 -7.53 -15.91 14.61
N VAL A 78 -8.67 -15.90 15.30
CA VAL A 78 -9.92 -15.36 14.77
C VAL A 78 -9.80 -13.87 14.54
N LEU A 79 -9.31 -13.12 15.53
CA LEU A 79 -9.12 -11.68 15.36
C LEU A 79 -8.06 -11.37 14.30
N SER A 80 -6.95 -12.12 14.28
CA SER A 80 -5.90 -11.91 13.28
C SER A 80 -6.40 -12.10 11.84
N GLU A 81 -7.24 -13.11 11.59
CA GLU A 81 -7.86 -13.34 10.27
C GLU A 81 -8.81 -12.20 9.91
N ARG A 82 -9.68 -11.79 10.85
CA ARG A 82 -10.61 -10.67 10.61
C ARG A 82 -9.87 -9.37 10.27
N LEU A 83 -8.81 -9.06 11.01
CA LEU A 83 -7.97 -7.89 10.74
C LEU A 83 -7.19 -8.04 9.43
N GLY A 84 -6.77 -9.25 9.07
CA GLY A 84 -6.04 -9.52 7.83
C GLY A 84 -6.90 -9.42 6.56
N LEU A 85 -8.23 -9.48 6.69
CA LEU A 85 -9.18 -9.27 5.60
C LEU A 85 -9.46 -7.78 5.30
N ILE A 86 -9.01 -6.87 6.16
CA ILE A 86 -9.19 -5.42 5.94
C ILE A 86 -8.15 -4.97 4.89
N ASP A 87 -8.61 -4.60 3.70
CA ASP A 87 -7.75 -3.99 2.68
C ASP A 87 -7.61 -2.48 2.95
N PRO A 88 -6.41 -1.98 3.32
CA PRO A 88 -6.21 -0.56 3.58
C PRO A 88 -6.50 0.35 2.37
N PHE A 89 -6.43 -0.18 1.14
CA PHE A 89 -6.62 0.60 -0.09
C PHE A 89 -8.09 0.75 -0.52
N GLU A 90 -9.03 0.05 0.11
CA GLU A 90 -10.47 0.21 -0.16
C GLU A 90 -11.08 1.44 0.53
N PHE A 91 -10.34 2.06 1.44
CA PHE A 91 -10.79 3.22 2.20
C PHE A 91 -10.41 4.52 1.51
N ARG A 92 -11.31 5.51 1.60
CA ARG A 92 -11.08 6.86 1.07
C ARG A 92 -9.92 7.56 1.76
N ASP A 93 -9.80 7.36 3.06
CA ASP A 93 -8.80 7.95 3.93
C ASP A 93 -8.47 7.03 5.12
N VAL A 94 -7.42 7.39 5.85
CA VAL A 94 -6.88 6.60 6.96
C VAL A 94 -7.85 6.57 8.15
N GLU A 95 -8.69 7.58 8.31
CA GLU A 95 -9.66 7.62 9.42
C GLU A 95 -10.81 6.63 9.21
N GLY A 96 -11.26 6.46 7.96
CA GLY A 96 -12.18 5.38 7.59
C GLY A 96 -11.60 4.00 7.89
N LEU A 97 -10.33 3.78 7.56
CA LEU A 97 -9.61 2.54 7.90
C LEU A 97 -9.50 2.34 9.41
N ARG A 98 -9.13 3.39 10.17
CA ARG A 98 -9.06 3.35 11.64
C ARG A 98 -10.39 2.90 12.23
N ALA A 99 -11.50 3.50 11.79
CA ALA A 99 -12.82 3.16 12.27
C ALA A 99 -13.18 1.69 12.01
N ALA A 100 -12.83 1.15 10.82
CA ALA A 100 -13.07 -0.26 10.50
C ALA A 100 -12.23 -1.22 11.36
N ILE A 101 -10.97 -0.87 11.63
CA ILE A 101 -10.10 -1.65 12.52
C ILE A 101 -10.66 -1.66 13.95
N VAL A 102 -11.02 -0.48 14.49
CA VAL A 102 -11.61 -0.35 15.83
C VAL A 102 -12.90 -1.16 15.94
N ALA A 103 -13.82 -1.01 14.98
CA ALA A 103 -15.08 -1.75 14.96
C ALA A 103 -14.84 -3.27 14.92
N THR A 104 -13.86 -3.74 14.14
CA THR A 104 -13.50 -5.16 14.06
C THR A 104 -12.99 -5.70 15.39
N ILE A 105 -12.16 -4.92 16.09
CA ILE A 105 -11.65 -5.29 17.42
C ILE A 105 -12.77 -5.25 18.46
N ASP A 106 -13.57 -4.19 18.50
CA ASP A 106 -14.68 -4.01 19.45
C ASP A 106 -15.71 -5.15 19.33
N ASP A 107 -16.13 -5.48 18.11
CA ASP A 107 -17.06 -6.60 17.87
C ASP A 107 -16.48 -7.95 18.26
N HIS A 108 -15.17 -8.14 18.08
CA HIS A 108 -14.49 -9.34 18.57
C HIS A 108 -14.50 -9.40 20.10
N LEU A 109 -14.15 -8.30 20.78
CA LEU A 109 -14.13 -8.23 22.23
C LEU A 109 -15.50 -8.47 22.86
N LYS A 110 -16.60 -7.98 22.25
CA LYS A 110 -17.98 -8.26 22.72
C LYS A 110 -18.34 -9.74 22.73
N SER A 111 -17.72 -10.53 21.85
CA SER A 111 -17.98 -11.98 21.76
C SER A 111 -17.24 -12.80 22.83
N LEU A 112 -16.32 -12.17 23.56
CA LEU A 112 -15.46 -12.84 24.54
C LEU A 112 -15.99 -12.66 25.96
N TRP A 113 -16.02 -13.75 26.73
CA TRP A 113 -16.32 -13.70 28.17
C TRP A 113 -15.14 -13.22 29.01
N ASN A 114 -13.92 -13.34 28.50
CA ASN A 114 -12.69 -12.80 29.10
C ASN A 114 -11.73 -12.39 27.98
N VAL A 115 -11.09 -11.21 28.11
CA VAL A 115 -10.13 -10.72 27.11
C VAL A 115 -8.80 -11.45 27.32
N PRO A 116 -8.29 -12.20 26.31
CA PRO A 116 -6.99 -12.83 26.39
C PRO A 116 -5.91 -11.75 26.62
N ARG A 117 -5.17 -11.86 27.72
CA ARG A 117 -3.97 -11.06 27.95
C ARG A 117 -2.79 -11.71 27.23
N LEU A 118 -1.75 -10.92 26.95
CA LEU A 118 -0.48 -11.38 26.40
C LEU A 118 -0.03 -12.66 27.09
N ILE A 119 0.07 -13.75 26.32
CA ILE A 119 0.53 -15.05 26.82
C ILE A 119 2.06 -15.08 26.77
N HIS A 120 2.66 -14.61 25.66
CA HIS A 120 4.09 -14.43 25.44
C HIS A 120 4.34 -13.39 24.33
N GLY A 121 5.37 -12.54 24.45
CA GLY A 121 5.79 -11.62 23.39
C GLY A 121 6.01 -10.19 23.86
N ASP A 122 6.55 -9.35 22.98
CA ASP A 122 6.73 -7.92 23.26
C ASP A 122 5.40 -7.16 23.11
N PRO A 123 5.18 -6.10 23.91
CA PRO A 123 4.06 -5.19 23.71
C PRO A 123 4.04 -4.65 22.27
N PHE A 124 2.85 -4.38 21.73
CA PHE A 124 2.75 -3.65 20.47
C PHE A 124 3.30 -2.25 20.66
N GLU A 125 4.24 -1.82 19.83
CA GLU A 125 4.80 -0.47 19.87
C GLU A 125 4.17 0.38 18.77
N PHE A 126 3.55 1.49 19.16
CA PHE A 126 3.02 2.44 18.20
C PHE A 126 4.14 3.32 17.63
N VAL A 127 4.21 3.33 16.31
CA VAL A 127 5.20 4.07 15.53
C VAL A 127 4.44 4.92 14.52
N SER A 128 4.91 6.15 14.31
CA SER A 128 4.49 7.04 13.23
C SER A 128 5.58 7.10 12.17
N SER A 129 5.24 7.55 10.97
CA SER A 129 6.25 7.83 9.96
C SER A 129 5.89 8.99 9.05
N HIS A 130 6.94 9.61 8.52
CA HIS A 130 6.86 10.61 7.48
C HIS A 130 7.54 10.08 6.22
N ILE A 131 6.83 10.16 5.10
CA ILE A 131 7.39 9.83 3.79
C ILE A 131 7.96 11.10 3.16
N LEU A 132 9.23 11.04 2.80
CA LEU A 132 9.91 12.08 2.04
C LEU A 132 10.09 11.62 0.60
N GLU A 133 9.62 12.42 -0.34
CA GLU A 133 9.85 12.19 -1.77
C GLU A 133 11.31 12.41 -2.14
N VAL A 134 11.84 11.54 -2.98
CA VAL A 134 13.19 11.63 -3.52
C VAL A 134 13.09 11.69 -5.04
N ASP A 135 13.47 12.83 -5.60
CA ASP A 135 13.59 13.00 -7.04
C ASP A 135 14.77 12.18 -7.57
N LEU A 136 14.50 11.26 -8.48
CA LEU A 136 15.53 10.40 -9.07
C LEU A 136 16.10 10.96 -10.37
N GLU A 137 15.61 12.13 -10.82
CA GLU A 137 15.92 12.70 -12.13
C GLU A 137 15.65 11.71 -13.29
N LEU A 138 14.78 10.73 -13.03
CA LEU A 138 14.40 9.66 -13.94
C LEU A 138 13.01 9.95 -14.51
N SER A 139 12.87 9.92 -15.82
CA SER A 139 11.59 10.20 -16.48
C SER A 139 11.37 9.38 -17.74
N ALA A 140 10.11 9.08 -18.03
CA ALA A 140 9.69 8.48 -19.29
C ALA A 140 8.81 9.46 -20.07
N GLN A 141 9.17 9.73 -21.31
CA GLN A 141 8.32 10.44 -22.25
C GLN A 141 7.51 9.47 -23.12
N SER A 142 7.91 8.20 -23.22
CA SER A 142 7.18 7.21 -24.01
C SER A 142 6.70 6.00 -23.21
N LEU A 143 5.76 5.24 -23.77
CA LEU A 143 5.30 3.98 -23.17
C LEU A 143 6.42 2.94 -23.05
N GLN A 144 7.33 2.89 -24.05
CA GLN A 144 8.49 2.00 -24.02
C GLN A 144 9.46 2.39 -22.90
N GLU A 145 9.81 3.67 -22.81
CA GLU A 145 10.66 4.20 -21.73
C GLU A 145 10.03 3.95 -20.36
N PHE A 146 8.72 4.17 -20.22
CA PHE A 146 8.00 3.93 -18.97
C PHE A 146 8.09 2.46 -18.56
N ARG A 147 7.84 1.54 -19.50
CA ARG A 147 7.95 0.10 -19.29
C ARG A 147 9.37 -0.28 -18.84
N ASP A 148 10.39 0.21 -19.53
CA ASP A 148 11.79 -0.17 -19.27
C ASP A 148 12.28 0.37 -17.92
N HIS A 149 11.88 1.59 -17.55
CA HIS A 149 12.14 2.13 -16.22
C HIS A 149 11.35 1.38 -15.14
N LEU A 150 10.06 1.10 -15.36
CA LEU A 150 9.24 0.37 -14.38
C LEU A 150 9.83 -1.01 -14.04
N ALA A 151 10.48 -1.66 -15.00
CA ALA A 151 11.15 -2.95 -14.81
C ALA A 151 12.39 -2.90 -13.90
N THR A 152 12.96 -1.72 -13.64
CA THR A 152 14.27 -1.57 -12.98
C THR A 152 14.28 -0.62 -11.79
N VAL A 153 13.28 0.25 -11.65
CA VAL A 153 13.18 1.19 -10.52
C VAL A 153 13.17 0.49 -9.16
N ASP A 154 13.55 1.20 -8.11
CA ASP A 154 13.48 0.67 -6.76
C ASP A 154 12.03 0.51 -6.26
N ARG A 155 11.83 -0.34 -5.25
CA ARG A 155 10.54 -0.54 -4.57
C ARG A 155 9.95 0.75 -4.01
N SER A 156 10.78 1.69 -3.54
CA SER A 156 10.31 2.99 -3.04
C SER A 156 9.55 3.79 -4.10
N VAL A 157 9.94 3.70 -5.37
CA VAL A 157 9.25 4.34 -6.49
C VAL A 157 7.87 3.70 -6.69
N LEU A 158 7.82 2.37 -6.66
CA LEU A 158 6.55 1.63 -6.73
C LEU A 158 5.62 2.06 -5.59
N PHE A 159 6.11 2.05 -4.36
CA PHE A 159 5.33 2.43 -3.19
C PHE A 159 4.80 3.86 -3.30
N ASN A 160 5.65 4.81 -3.70
CA ASN A 160 5.27 6.22 -3.82
C ASN A 160 4.14 6.45 -4.85
N HIS A 161 4.21 5.79 -6.01
CA HIS A 161 3.26 6.02 -7.11
C HIS A 161 2.01 5.14 -7.07
N ILE A 162 2.08 3.97 -6.41
CA ILE A 162 0.97 3.01 -6.31
C ILE A 162 0.20 3.18 -4.99
N CYS A 163 0.89 3.40 -3.88
CA CYS A 163 0.30 3.40 -2.54
C CYS A 163 0.14 4.82 -1.98
N GLU A 164 1.23 5.58 -1.86
CA GLU A 164 1.20 6.94 -1.31
C GLU A 164 0.32 7.89 -2.11
N ALA A 165 0.42 7.82 -3.45
CA ALA A 165 -0.38 8.64 -4.34
C ALA A 165 -1.89 8.48 -4.12
N LYS A 166 -2.36 7.25 -3.84
CA LYS A 166 -3.79 6.95 -3.70
C LYS A 166 -4.43 7.57 -2.46
N ILE A 167 -3.72 7.51 -1.34
CA ILE A 167 -4.25 7.90 -0.03
C ILE A 167 -3.87 9.36 0.25
N ARG A 168 -2.58 9.64 0.41
CA ARG A 168 -2.12 10.96 0.91
C ARG A 168 -2.19 12.05 -0.15
N LYS A 169 -2.01 11.71 -1.44
CA LYS A 169 -2.06 12.69 -2.54
C LYS A 169 -3.45 12.83 -3.16
N GLY A 170 -4.45 12.09 -2.67
CA GLY A 170 -5.83 12.12 -3.17
C GLY A 170 -6.01 11.65 -4.61
N ARG A 171 -5.00 10.97 -5.19
CA ARG A 171 -5.02 10.46 -6.55
C ARG A 171 -5.46 9.01 -6.54
N HIS A 172 -6.73 8.77 -6.25
CA HIS A 172 -7.29 7.44 -5.96
C HIS A 172 -6.99 6.37 -7.03
N SER A 173 -6.80 6.75 -8.30
CA SER A 173 -6.41 5.82 -9.37
C SER A 173 -4.93 5.43 -9.34
N GLY A 174 -4.05 6.18 -8.67
CA GLY A 174 -2.59 6.03 -8.70
C GLY A 174 -1.93 6.82 -9.84
N ASP A 175 -0.67 7.19 -9.67
CA ASP A 175 0.04 8.10 -10.59
C ASP A 175 0.21 7.49 -12.00
N PHE A 176 0.48 6.17 -12.08
CA PHE A 176 0.68 5.46 -13.35
C PHE A 176 -0.58 5.50 -14.23
N ILE A 177 -1.73 5.17 -13.64
CA ILE A 177 -3.02 5.10 -14.35
C ILE A 177 -3.43 6.49 -14.83
N LEU A 178 -3.21 7.52 -14.00
CA LEU A 178 -3.48 8.91 -14.38
C LEU A 178 -2.62 9.34 -15.58
N TRP A 179 -1.31 9.11 -15.55
CA TRP A 179 -0.44 9.51 -16.66
C TRP A 179 -0.69 8.72 -17.94
N ILE A 180 -0.95 7.41 -17.85
CA ILE A 180 -1.23 6.59 -19.04
C ILE A 180 -2.55 7.02 -19.69
N GLY A 181 -3.58 7.33 -18.90
CA GLY A 181 -4.92 7.63 -19.39
C GLY A 181 -5.18 9.09 -19.75
N SER A 182 -4.42 10.05 -19.22
CA SER A 182 -4.70 11.48 -19.44
C SER A 182 -4.21 12.00 -20.78
N GLU A 183 -4.88 13.03 -21.30
CA GLU A 183 -4.47 13.75 -22.52
C GLU A 183 -3.08 14.41 -22.39
N SER A 184 -2.72 14.83 -21.18
CA SER A 184 -1.39 15.39 -20.89
C SER A 184 -0.28 14.35 -20.83
N GLY A 185 -0.66 13.07 -20.65
CA GLY A 185 0.23 11.92 -20.64
C GLY A 185 0.16 11.16 -21.97
N LEU A 186 -0.06 9.85 -21.92
CA LEU A 186 -0.06 9.01 -23.14
C LEU A 186 -1.40 8.99 -23.89
N ASN A 187 -2.49 9.47 -23.28
CA ASN A 187 -3.84 9.43 -23.83
C ASN A 187 -4.29 8.02 -24.26
N LEU A 188 -4.01 7.02 -23.41
CA LEU A 188 -4.37 5.61 -23.61
C LEU A 188 -5.37 5.12 -22.54
N PRO A 189 -6.64 5.57 -22.58
CA PRO A 189 -7.62 5.26 -21.54
C PRO A 189 -7.92 3.76 -21.40
N ASP A 190 -7.87 3.00 -22.50
CA ASP A 190 -8.10 1.55 -22.49
C ASP A 190 -6.97 0.79 -21.77
N LEU A 191 -5.73 1.24 -21.93
CA LEU A 191 -4.57 0.68 -21.23
C LEU A 191 -4.61 1.06 -19.75
N ALA A 192 -4.95 2.31 -19.43
CA ALA A 192 -5.12 2.77 -18.06
C ALA A 192 -6.20 1.94 -17.33
N THR A 193 -7.30 1.61 -18.00
CA THR A 193 -8.38 0.76 -17.46
C THR A 193 -7.88 -0.67 -17.16
N GLN A 194 -7.08 -1.25 -18.04
CA GLN A 194 -6.50 -2.59 -17.81
C GLN A 194 -5.56 -2.61 -16.60
N ILE A 195 -4.72 -1.58 -16.44
CA ILE A 195 -3.82 -1.47 -15.30
C ILE A 195 -4.61 -1.22 -14.00
N ALA A 196 -5.68 -0.42 -14.05
CA ALA A 196 -6.55 -0.16 -12.91
C ALA A 196 -7.27 -1.41 -12.38
N ALA A 197 -7.44 -2.43 -13.21
CA ALA A 197 -8.02 -3.71 -12.79
C ALA A 197 -7.08 -4.56 -11.90
N ILE A 198 -5.79 -4.19 -11.77
CA ILE A 198 -4.87 -4.84 -10.85
C ILE A 198 -5.25 -4.46 -9.41
N GLN A 199 -5.92 -5.37 -8.73
CA GLN A 199 -6.25 -5.23 -7.31
C GLN A 199 -4.98 -5.41 -6.45
N PRO A 200 -4.66 -4.48 -5.52
CA PRO A 200 -3.50 -4.60 -4.63
C PRO A 200 -3.59 -5.77 -3.64
N ILE A 201 -4.81 -6.20 -3.26
CA ILE A 201 -5.01 -7.23 -2.25
C ILE A 201 -4.28 -8.54 -2.60
N GLY A 202 -3.52 -9.05 -1.64
CA GLY A 202 -2.74 -10.29 -1.80
C GLY A 202 -1.52 -10.16 -2.71
N LEU A 203 -1.18 -8.97 -3.21
CA LEU A 203 0.02 -8.73 -4.01
C LEU A 203 1.06 -7.91 -3.24
N THR A 204 2.33 -8.20 -3.52
CA THR A 204 3.44 -7.31 -3.18
C THR A 204 3.55 -6.19 -4.21
N LEU A 205 4.35 -5.16 -3.91
CA LEU A 205 4.73 -4.14 -4.89
C LEU A 205 5.35 -4.77 -6.15
N GLU A 206 6.19 -5.79 -5.98
CA GLU A 206 6.77 -6.56 -7.09
C GLU A 206 5.73 -7.38 -7.88
N GLY A 207 4.74 -7.94 -7.19
CA GLY A 207 3.60 -8.60 -7.83
C GLY A 207 2.79 -7.63 -8.70
N ILE A 208 2.58 -6.40 -8.20
CA ILE A 208 1.91 -5.33 -8.97
C ILE A 208 2.78 -4.90 -10.16
N ARG A 209 4.10 -4.71 -9.98
CA ARG A 209 5.06 -4.44 -11.07
C ARG A 209 4.94 -5.50 -12.15
N THR A 210 5.04 -6.78 -11.79
CA THR A 210 5.03 -7.90 -12.73
C THR A 210 3.76 -7.89 -13.58
N ARG A 211 2.58 -7.79 -12.95
CA ARG A 211 1.31 -7.72 -13.67
C ARG A 211 1.20 -6.48 -14.57
N THR A 212 1.73 -5.34 -14.12
CA THR A 212 1.74 -4.11 -14.92
C THR A 212 2.62 -4.29 -16.15
N LEU A 213 3.84 -4.83 -15.98
CA LEU A 213 4.74 -5.13 -17.10
C LEU A 213 4.12 -6.10 -18.09
N ASP A 214 3.45 -7.16 -17.62
CA ASP A 214 2.76 -8.10 -18.51
C ASP A 214 1.72 -7.39 -19.39
N ILE A 215 0.89 -6.51 -18.80
CA ILE A 215 -0.11 -5.74 -19.55
C ILE A 215 0.58 -4.81 -20.57
N LEU A 216 1.64 -4.12 -20.17
CA LEU A 216 2.41 -3.22 -21.04
C LEU A 216 3.03 -3.98 -22.22
N ASP A 217 3.64 -5.13 -21.97
CA ASP A 217 4.31 -5.95 -22.99
C ASP A 217 3.29 -6.49 -24.00
N HIS A 218 2.13 -6.95 -23.54
CA HIS A 218 1.03 -7.36 -24.44
C HIS A 218 0.49 -6.19 -25.28
N TRP A 219 0.37 -4.99 -24.70
CA TRP A 219 -0.10 -3.80 -25.41
C TRP A 219 0.88 -3.36 -26.51
N LEU A 220 2.17 -3.33 -26.19
CA LEU A 220 3.24 -2.99 -27.13
C LEU A 220 3.34 -4.01 -28.27
N ALA A 221 3.23 -5.31 -27.99
CA ALA A 221 3.27 -6.35 -29.01
C ALA A 221 2.12 -6.26 -30.03
N ARG A 222 0.92 -5.86 -29.60
CA ARG A 222 -0.26 -5.69 -30.48
C ARG A 222 -0.15 -4.51 -31.44
N THR A 223 0.76 -3.58 -31.18
CA THR A 223 0.87 -2.30 -31.91
C THR A 223 2.07 -2.26 -32.85
N VAL A 224 2.85 -3.35 -32.95
CA VAL A 224 3.87 -3.54 -33.98
C VAL A 224 3.20 -4.14 -35.23
N PRO A 225 3.14 -3.43 -36.38
CA PRO A 225 2.69 -4.04 -37.63
C PRO A 225 3.72 -5.10 -38.09
N ALA A 226 3.21 -6.19 -38.68
CA ALA A 226 4.00 -7.25 -39.32
C ALA A 226 4.87 -6.71 -40.47
#